data_AF-A0A819IKI3-F1
#
_entry.id   AF-A0A819IKI3-F1
#
_cell.length_a   1.000
_cell.length_b   1.000
_cell.length_c   1.000
_cell.angle_alpha   90.00
_cell.angle_beta   90.00
_cell.angle_gamma   90.00
#
_symmetry.space_group_name_H-M   'P 1'
#
loop_
_entity.id
_entity.type
_entity.pdbx_description
1 polymer ?
#
loop_
_entity_poly.entity_id
_entity_poly.type
_entity_poly.pdbx_seq_one_letter_code
_entity_poly.pdbx_strand_id
1 'polypeptide(L)'
;TLEAVKLVEASLKKTITDLFKNLFSNSSTLNSRWVDATFPFTHPSWEYEIEIDGKWYELLGCGIMEHRVLENSGLNKDHIGWAFGLGLERIAMIMYGIPDIRLFWSNDSGFLSQFAFDDSTRLVQYKPISIYPQCINDLSMWMGKTIIDPSDFYDLVRAIGGDLIEQVILI
;
A
#
# COMPACT_ATOMS: atom_id res chain seq x y z
N THR A 1 24.33 11.15 24.16
CA THR A 1 23.87 12.21 25.10
C THR A 1 22.37 12.39 24.98
N LEU A 2 21.70 13.04 25.96
CA LEU A 2 20.26 13.32 25.87
C LEU A 2 19.90 14.15 24.62
N GLU A 3 20.80 15.03 24.17
CA GLU A 3 20.65 15.80 22.94
C GLU A 3 20.64 14.91 21.69
N ALA A 4 21.53 13.92 21.61
CA ALA A 4 21.57 12.97 20.50
C ALA A 4 20.25 12.18 20.40
N VAL A 5 19.70 11.75 21.53
CA VAL A 5 18.40 11.05 21.60
C VAL A 5 17.29 11.92 21.01
N LYS A 6 17.21 13.20 21.40
CA LYS A 6 16.21 14.14 20.88
C LYS A 6 16.34 14.39 19.37
N LEU A 7 17.57 14.51 18.87
CA LEU A 7 17.81 14.69 17.43
C LEU A 7 17.39 13.47 16.61
N VAL A 8 17.71 12.27 17.10
CA VAL A 8 17.36 11.00 16.46
C VAL A 8 15.85 10.77 16.50
N GLU A 9 15.18 11.08 17.61
CA GLU A 9 13.72 11.06 17.72
C GLU A 9 13.08 12.01 16.70
N ALA A 10 13.54 13.27 16.63
CA ALA A 10 13.01 14.24 15.69
C ALA A 10 13.21 13.80 14.24
N SER A 11 14.36 13.20 13.93
CA SER A 11 14.61 12.61 12.61
C SER A 11 13.64 11.47 12.30
N LEU A 12 13.47 10.51 13.20
CA LEU A 12 12.57 9.37 13.05
C LEU A 12 11.13 9.83 12.79
N LYS A 13 10.60 10.68 13.69
CA LYS A 13 9.23 11.16 13.62
C LYS A 13 8.97 11.98 12.37
N LYS A 14 9.93 12.81 11.95
CA LYS A 14 9.84 13.57 10.71
C LYS A 14 9.79 12.64 9.50
N THR A 15 10.72 11.69 9.39
CA THR A 15 10.79 10.74 8.26
C THR A 15 9.49 9.96 8.09
N ILE A 16 8.93 9.43 9.18
CA ILE A 16 7.67 8.68 9.14
C ILE A 16 6.48 9.57 8.79
N THR A 17 6.41 10.77 9.38
CA THR A 17 5.33 11.72 9.09
C THR A 17 5.35 12.13 7.61
N ASP A 18 6.53 12.42 7.06
CA ASP A 18 6.69 12.82 5.66
C ASP A 18 6.40 11.64 4.72
N LEU A 19 6.81 10.42 5.08
CA LEU A 19 6.48 9.20 4.34
C LEU A 19 4.96 9.05 4.17
N PHE A 20 4.21 9.07 5.28
CA PHE A 20 2.76 8.87 5.20
C PHE A 20 2.00 10.06 4.61
N LYS A 21 2.49 11.29 4.78
CA LYS A 21 1.95 12.44 4.07
C LYS A 21 2.10 12.29 2.55
N ASN A 22 3.23 11.77 2.07
CA ASN A 22 3.42 11.53 0.65
C ASN A 22 2.54 10.39 0.14
N LEU A 23 2.49 9.28 0.89
CA LEU A 23 1.67 8.10 0.55
C LEU A 23 0.16 8.42 0.52
N PHE A 24 -0.33 9.28 1.40
CA PHE A 24 -1.74 9.65 1.52
C PHE A 24 -2.04 11.08 1.01
N SER A 25 -1.18 11.65 0.18
CA SER A 25 -1.21 13.06 -0.26
C SER A 25 -2.53 13.52 -0.90
N ASN A 26 -3.33 12.59 -1.44
CA ASN A 26 -4.63 12.88 -2.06
C ASN A 26 -5.82 12.77 -1.09
N SER A 27 -5.61 12.36 0.17
CA SER A 27 -6.65 12.33 1.19
C SER A 27 -6.65 13.67 1.93
N SER A 28 -7.77 14.41 1.83
CA SER A 28 -7.86 15.84 2.16
C SER A 28 -7.62 16.20 3.62
N THR A 29 -7.51 15.25 4.55
CA THR A 29 -6.93 15.47 5.89
C THR A 29 -6.50 14.13 6.50
N LEU A 30 -5.19 13.83 6.52
CA LEU A 30 -4.68 12.67 7.25
C LEU A 30 -4.49 13.05 8.73
N ASN A 31 -5.45 12.70 9.58
CA ASN A 31 -5.26 12.78 11.03
C ASN A 31 -4.32 11.65 11.45
N SER A 32 -3.22 12.01 12.12
CA SER A 32 -2.26 11.04 12.64
C SER A 32 -1.85 11.36 14.07
N ARG A 33 -1.43 10.33 14.81
CA ARG A 33 -0.94 10.48 16.18
C ARG A 33 0.21 9.52 16.48
N TRP A 34 1.01 9.92 17.44
CA TRP A 34 2.06 9.10 18.04
C TRP A 34 1.53 8.54 19.35
N VAL A 35 1.63 7.23 19.53
CA VAL A 35 1.22 6.53 20.76
C VAL A 35 2.47 5.97 21.40
N ASP A 36 2.68 6.21 22.69
CA ASP A 36 3.81 5.63 23.42
C ASP A 36 3.64 4.11 23.48
N ALA A 37 4.70 3.38 23.11
CA ALA A 37 4.72 1.92 23.07
C ALA A 37 5.94 1.37 23.81
N THR A 38 6.08 0.05 23.89
CA THR A 38 7.26 -0.59 24.48
C THR A 38 7.65 -1.80 23.66
N PHE A 39 8.86 -1.79 23.11
CA PHE A 39 9.43 -2.92 22.39
C PHE A 39 10.75 -3.35 23.04
N PRO A 40 11.10 -4.65 23.09
CA PRO A 40 12.33 -5.13 23.74
C PRO A 40 13.65 -4.62 23.13
N PHE A 41 13.60 -4.06 21.92
CA PHE A 41 14.77 -3.70 21.10
C PHE A 41 14.83 -2.19 20.78
N THR A 42 13.90 -1.38 21.31
CA THR A 42 13.95 0.09 21.21
C THR A 42 13.55 0.75 22.52
N HIS A 43 14.15 1.89 22.82
CA HIS A 43 13.75 2.76 23.93
C HIS A 43 14.26 4.19 23.71
N PRO A 44 13.40 5.23 23.79
CA PRO A 44 11.93 5.18 23.79
C PRO A 44 11.33 4.60 22.49
N SER A 45 10.07 4.20 22.55
CA SER A 45 9.32 3.56 21.47
C SER A 45 7.95 4.18 21.25
N TRP A 46 7.48 4.13 20.00
CA TRP A 46 6.18 4.65 19.60
C TRP A 46 5.51 3.81 18.53
N GLU A 47 4.20 3.85 18.50
CA GLU A 47 3.37 3.45 17.38
C GLU A 47 2.89 4.70 16.62
N TYR A 48 2.76 4.58 15.30
CA TYR A 48 2.19 5.62 14.46
C TYR A 48 0.82 5.18 13.96
N GLU A 49 -0.22 5.93 14.31
CA GLU A 49 -1.60 5.62 13.94
C GLU A 49 -2.19 6.72 13.06
N ILE A 50 -3.10 6.31 12.17
CA ILE A 50 -3.91 7.23 11.36
C ILE A 50 -5.40 7.02 11.61
N GLU A 51 -6.19 8.06 11.46
CA GLU A 51 -7.65 7.99 11.56
C GLU A 51 -8.26 7.83 10.17
N ILE A 52 -9.15 6.85 10.03
CA ILE A 52 -9.95 6.60 8.83
C ILE A 52 -11.37 6.32 9.29
N ASP A 53 -12.34 7.07 8.76
CA ASP A 53 -13.76 6.91 9.08
C ASP A 53 -14.07 6.84 10.59
N GLY A 54 -13.37 7.66 11.39
CA GLY A 54 -13.52 7.73 12.84
C GLY A 54 -12.85 6.59 13.62
N LYS A 55 -12.08 5.72 12.96
CA LYS A 55 -11.33 4.62 13.58
C LYS A 55 -9.83 4.84 13.44
N TRP A 56 -9.12 4.56 14.52
CA TRP A 56 -7.65 4.63 14.55
C TRP A 56 -7.05 3.29 14.14
N TYR A 57 -6.10 3.36 13.20
CA TYR A 57 -5.36 2.22 12.70
C TYR A 57 -3.87 2.44 12.94
N GLU A 58 -3.27 1.55 13.73
CA GLU A 58 -1.82 1.44 13.88
C GLU A 58 -1.18 1.02 12.54
N LEU A 59 -0.20 1.75 12.04
CA LEU A 59 0.47 1.45 10.77
C LEU A 59 1.87 0.85 10.96
N LEU A 60 2.56 1.29 12.01
CA LEU A 60 3.91 0.82 12.34
C LEU A 60 4.21 0.98 13.83
N GLY A 61 5.18 0.19 14.27
CA GLY A 61 5.94 0.42 15.50
C GLY A 61 7.34 0.93 15.17
N CYS A 62 7.89 1.79 16.03
CA CYS A 62 9.21 2.37 15.86
C CYS A 62 9.85 2.76 17.20
N GLY A 63 11.13 3.13 17.15
CA GLY A 63 11.81 3.71 18.30
C GLY A 63 13.30 3.89 18.09
N ILE A 64 13.96 4.41 19.12
CA ILE A 64 15.42 4.52 19.15
C ILE A 64 15.99 3.17 19.55
N MET A 65 16.93 2.63 18.78
CA MET A 65 17.46 1.29 18.99
C MET A 65 18.15 1.16 20.34
N GLU A 66 17.84 0.07 21.05
CA GLU A 66 18.53 -0.28 22.30
C GLU A 66 20.02 -0.50 22.05
N HIS A 67 20.86 0.05 22.93
CA HIS A 67 22.30 0.06 22.70
C HIS A 67 22.90 -1.34 22.59
N ARG A 68 22.37 -2.28 23.39
CA ARG A 68 22.76 -3.69 23.39
C ARG A 68 22.55 -4.34 22.01
N VAL A 69 21.56 -3.91 21.23
CA VAL A 69 21.30 -4.43 19.88
C VAL A 69 22.39 -3.97 18.90
N LEU A 70 22.82 -2.71 19.03
CA LEU A 70 23.90 -2.14 18.22
C LEU A 70 25.25 -2.79 18.57
N GLU A 71 25.56 -2.94 19.85
CA GLU A 71 26.79 -3.59 20.32
C GLU A 71 26.92 -5.03 19.81
N ASN A 72 25.83 -5.80 19.88
CA ASN A 72 25.78 -7.17 19.37
C ASN A 72 26.00 -7.26 17.84
N SER A 73 25.83 -6.15 17.12
CA SER A 73 26.02 -6.04 15.68
C SER A 73 27.41 -5.49 15.30
N GLY A 74 28.32 -5.34 16.28
CA GLY A 74 29.68 -4.83 16.08
C GLY A 74 29.78 -3.30 15.97
N LEU A 75 28.71 -2.57 16.28
CA LEU A 75 28.73 -1.10 16.35
C LEU A 75 29.20 -0.65 17.73
N ASN A 76 30.11 0.33 17.75
CA ASN A 76 30.65 0.86 19.00
C ASN A 76 29.67 1.82 19.70
N LYS A 77 30.05 2.29 20.90
CA LYS A 77 29.18 3.13 21.75
C LYS A 77 28.82 4.50 21.17
N ASP A 78 29.50 4.92 20.11
CA ASP A 78 29.33 6.22 19.49
C ASP A 78 28.18 6.23 18.46
N HIS A 79 27.58 5.07 18.19
CA HIS A 79 26.45 4.94 17.28
C HIS A 79 25.11 5.02 18.01
N ILE A 80 24.19 5.77 17.41
CA ILE A 80 22.78 5.84 17.77
C ILE A 80 21.97 5.73 16.49
N GLY A 81 20.85 5.02 16.55
CA GLY A 81 20.00 4.80 15.38
C GLY A 81 18.55 4.66 15.81
N TRP A 82 17.67 4.79 14.83
CA TRP A 82 16.25 4.48 14.97
C TRP A 82 15.88 3.33 14.05
N ALA A 83 14.83 2.61 14.41
CA ALA A 83 14.25 1.56 13.59
C ALA A 83 12.73 1.69 13.59
N PHE A 84 12.10 1.26 12.50
CA PHE A 84 10.65 1.12 12.40
C PHE A 84 10.30 -0.14 11.60
N GLY A 85 9.12 -0.71 11.87
CA GLY A 85 8.58 -1.86 11.16
C GLY A 85 7.19 -1.55 10.61
N LEU A 86 7.04 -1.66 9.28
CA LEU A 86 5.79 -1.36 8.57
C LEU A 86 4.97 -2.64 8.36
N GLY A 87 3.66 -2.58 8.61
CA GLY A 87 2.72 -3.59 8.14
C GLY A 87 2.29 -3.29 6.70
N LEU A 88 3.00 -3.82 5.71
CA LEU A 88 2.74 -3.52 4.29
C LEU A 88 1.31 -3.88 3.88
N GLU A 89 0.80 -5.03 4.31
CA GLU A 89 -0.55 -5.49 4.00
C GLU A 89 -1.60 -4.53 4.57
N ARG A 90 -1.41 -4.06 5.81
CA ARG A 90 -2.32 -3.12 6.46
C ARG A 90 -2.35 -1.78 5.73
N ILE A 91 -1.17 -1.26 5.36
CA ILE A 91 -1.06 -0.01 4.60
C ILE A 91 -1.71 -0.17 3.22
N ALA A 92 -1.45 -1.28 2.52
CA ALA A 92 -2.04 -1.56 1.22
C ALA A 92 -3.57 -1.71 1.28
N MET A 93 -4.09 -2.40 2.31
CA MET A 93 -5.53 -2.54 2.53
C MET A 93 -6.22 -1.19 2.70
N ILE A 94 -5.62 -0.31 3.50
CA ILE A 94 -6.11 1.04 3.73
C ILE A 94 -6.03 1.89 2.45
N MET A 95 -4.86 1.88 1.79
CA MET A 95 -4.59 2.75 0.64
C MET A 95 -5.44 2.39 -0.57
N TYR A 96 -5.57 1.09 -0.84
CA TYR A 96 -6.25 0.58 -2.03
C TYR A 96 -7.68 0.15 -1.74
N GLY A 97 -8.18 0.23 -0.50
CA GLY A 97 -9.54 -0.21 -0.14
C GLY A 97 -9.73 -1.72 -0.24
N ILE A 98 -8.68 -2.52 0.01
CA ILE A 98 -8.75 -3.98 -0.06
C ILE A 98 -9.41 -4.52 1.23
N PRO A 99 -10.53 -5.23 1.13
CA PRO A 99 -11.32 -5.62 2.31
C PRO A 99 -10.77 -6.82 3.06
N ASP A 100 -9.91 -7.63 2.43
CA ASP A 100 -9.44 -8.90 2.98
C ASP A 100 -7.99 -9.19 2.62
N ILE A 101 -7.17 -9.48 3.65
CA ILE A 101 -5.74 -9.80 3.50
C ILE A 101 -5.49 -11.05 2.63
N ARG A 102 -6.45 -11.98 2.54
CA ARG A 102 -6.33 -13.20 1.74
C ARG A 102 -6.21 -12.90 0.25
N LEU A 103 -6.69 -11.74 -0.21
CA LEU A 103 -6.58 -11.33 -1.61
C LEU A 103 -5.13 -11.16 -2.07
N PHE A 104 -4.21 -10.78 -1.18
CA PHE A 104 -2.78 -10.70 -1.50
C PHE A 104 -2.15 -12.07 -1.86
N TRP A 105 -2.82 -13.16 -1.49
CA TRP A 105 -2.38 -14.53 -1.76
C TRP A 105 -3.20 -15.20 -2.88
N SER A 106 -4.11 -14.44 -3.51
CA SER A 106 -4.93 -14.92 -4.62
C SER A 106 -4.14 -14.93 -5.92
N ASN A 107 -4.31 -15.99 -6.73
CA ASN A 107 -3.84 -16.04 -8.11
C ASN A 107 -4.92 -15.59 -9.10
N ASP A 108 -6.00 -14.98 -8.62
CA ASP A 108 -7.09 -14.49 -9.44
C ASP A 108 -6.60 -13.34 -10.35
N SER A 109 -6.75 -13.53 -11.66
CA SER A 109 -6.24 -12.57 -12.64
C SER A 109 -7.00 -11.23 -12.57
N GLY A 110 -8.25 -11.22 -12.12
CA GLY A 110 -9.04 -10.02 -11.91
C GLY A 110 -8.53 -9.17 -10.75
N PHE A 111 -7.91 -9.77 -9.72
CA PHE A 111 -7.19 -9.02 -8.68
C PHE A 111 -5.83 -8.54 -9.21
N LEU A 112 -5.02 -9.45 -9.77
CA LEU A 112 -3.65 -9.14 -10.18
C LEU A 112 -3.56 -8.07 -11.26
N SER A 113 -4.49 -8.08 -12.23
CA SER A 113 -4.51 -7.07 -13.30
C SER A 113 -4.82 -5.67 -12.79
N GLN A 114 -5.53 -5.54 -11.67
CA GLN A 114 -5.83 -4.24 -11.07
C GLN A 114 -4.59 -3.57 -10.48
N PHE A 115 -3.47 -4.28 -10.32
CA PHE A 115 -2.22 -3.73 -9.78
C PHE A 115 -1.03 -3.85 -10.75
N ALA A 116 -1.29 -4.29 -11.98
CA ALA A 116 -0.29 -4.39 -13.05
C ALA A 116 -0.13 -3.04 -13.77
N PHE A 117 0.70 -2.16 -13.22
CA PHE A 117 1.01 -0.85 -13.82
C PHE A 117 2.50 -0.61 -13.92
N ASP A 118 2.91 0.17 -14.92
CA ASP A 118 4.28 0.63 -15.09
C ASP A 118 4.64 1.80 -14.17
N ASP A 119 3.62 2.52 -13.68
CA ASP A 119 3.77 3.70 -12.82
C ASP A 119 3.45 3.36 -11.35
N SER A 120 4.47 3.37 -10.50
CA SER A 120 4.36 3.11 -9.07
C SER A 120 3.70 4.24 -8.28
N THR A 121 3.46 5.39 -8.89
CA THR A 121 2.77 6.54 -8.28
C THR A 121 1.27 6.54 -8.53
N ARG A 122 0.78 5.65 -9.40
CA ARG A 122 -0.63 5.55 -9.75
C ARG A 122 -1.45 5.07 -8.54
N LEU A 123 -2.35 5.93 -8.07
CA LEU A 123 -3.33 5.55 -7.07
C LEU A 123 -4.46 4.73 -7.70
N VAL A 124 -4.71 3.59 -7.10
CA VAL A 124 -5.69 2.61 -7.56
C VAL A 124 -6.67 2.39 -6.43
N GLN A 125 -7.95 2.27 -6.75
CA GLN A 125 -8.93 1.80 -5.80
C GLN A 125 -9.36 0.41 -6.23
N TYR A 126 -9.23 -0.54 -5.32
CA TYR A 126 -9.60 -1.93 -5.52
C TYR A 126 -11.09 -2.00 -5.92
N LYS A 127 -11.36 -2.76 -6.97
CA LYS A 127 -12.70 -3.14 -7.39
C LYS A 127 -12.92 -4.61 -7.01
N PRO A 128 -14.03 -4.92 -6.31
CA PRO A 128 -14.40 -6.29 -5.98
C PRO A 128 -14.38 -7.20 -7.21
N ILE A 129 -13.75 -8.36 -7.06
CA ILE A 129 -13.73 -9.42 -8.09
C ILE A 129 -14.89 -10.39 -7.88
N SER A 130 -15.26 -11.11 -8.95
CA SER A 130 -16.30 -12.14 -8.87
C SER A 130 -15.89 -13.28 -7.91
N ILE A 131 -16.87 -13.81 -7.18
CA ILE A 131 -16.69 -15.04 -6.38
C ILE A 131 -16.86 -16.32 -7.21
N TYR A 132 -17.27 -16.19 -8.47
CA TYR A 132 -17.47 -17.29 -9.39
C TYR A 132 -16.26 -17.46 -10.31
N PRO A 133 -15.98 -18.67 -10.80
CA PRO A 133 -14.88 -18.91 -11.72
C PRO A 133 -14.96 -18.03 -12.98
N GLN A 134 -13.81 -17.59 -13.48
CA GLN A 134 -13.70 -16.85 -14.73
C GLN A 134 -14.17 -17.70 -15.92
N CYS A 135 -14.93 -17.08 -16.83
CA CYS A 135 -15.37 -17.70 -18.08
C CYS A 135 -14.68 -17.02 -19.26
N ILE A 136 -13.80 -17.76 -19.94
CA ILE A 136 -13.03 -17.26 -21.08
C ILE A 136 -13.77 -17.64 -22.37
N ASN A 137 -14.01 -16.65 -23.24
CA ASN A 137 -14.61 -16.85 -24.54
C ASN A 137 -13.79 -16.11 -25.61
N ASP A 138 -13.42 -16.82 -26.66
CA ASP A 138 -12.74 -16.23 -27.80
C ASP A 138 -13.77 -15.71 -28.81
N LEU A 139 -13.49 -14.54 -29.39
CA LEU A 139 -14.32 -13.94 -30.43
C LEU A 139 -13.45 -13.48 -31.59
N SER A 140 -13.83 -13.87 -32.81
CA SER A 140 -13.18 -13.44 -34.04
C SER A 140 -14.20 -12.82 -34.98
N MET A 141 -13.83 -11.71 -35.60
CA MET A 141 -14.67 -11.04 -36.60
C MET A 141 -13.82 -10.46 -37.73
N TRP A 142 -14.41 -10.36 -38.91
CA TRP A 142 -13.79 -9.69 -40.04
C TRP A 142 -13.92 -8.17 -39.89
N MET A 143 -12.80 -7.45 -40.02
CA MET A 143 -12.81 -5.99 -40.00
C MET A 143 -13.35 -5.45 -41.34
N GLY A 144 -14.22 -4.45 -41.28
CA GLY A 144 -14.73 -3.76 -42.47
C GLY A 144 -13.63 -3.00 -43.23
N LYS A 145 -13.98 -2.40 -44.37
CA LYS A 145 -13.05 -1.54 -45.15
C LYS A 145 -12.62 -0.27 -44.39
N THR A 146 -13.33 0.09 -43.34
CA THR A 146 -13.00 1.20 -42.44
C THR A 146 -12.17 0.66 -41.28
N ILE A 147 -11.05 1.33 -40.98
CA ILE A 147 -10.23 1.00 -39.81
C ILE A 147 -11.05 1.38 -38.57
N ILE A 148 -11.47 0.38 -37.80
CA ILE A 148 -12.05 0.56 -36.47
C ILE A 148 -10.88 0.51 -35.49
N ASP A 149 -10.78 1.50 -34.61
CA ASP A 149 -9.76 1.46 -33.55
C ASP A 149 -10.14 0.34 -32.56
N PRO A 150 -9.20 -0.48 -32.07
CA PRO A 150 -9.52 -1.51 -31.07
C PRO A 150 -10.26 -0.96 -29.85
N SER A 151 -10.03 0.31 -29.48
CA SER A 151 -10.72 0.98 -28.39
C SER A 151 -12.24 1.06 -28.59
N ASP A 152 -12.72 1.25 -29.83
CA ASP A 152 -14.15 1.27 -30.13
C ASP A 152 -14.80 -0.08 -29.79
N PHE A 153 -14.08 -1.18 -30.05
CA PHE A 153 -14.55 -2.52 -29.69
C PHE A 153 -14.52 -2.72 -28.17
N TYR A 154 -13.47 -2.26 -27.48
CA TYR A 154 -13.41 -2.33 -26.03
C TYR A 154 -14.57 -1.56 -25.38
N ASP A 155 -14.88 -0.37 -25.87
CA ASP A 155 -16.01 0.44 -25.41
C ASP A 155 -17.34 -0.27 -25.67
N LEU A 156 -17.53 -0.89 -26.84
CA LEU A 156 -18.73 -1.66 -27.15
C LEU A 156 -18.92 -2.86 -26.21
N VAL A 157 -17.84 -3.63 -25.98
CA VAL A 157 -17.88 -4.78 -25.07
C VAL A 157 -18.23 -4.32 -23.65
N ARG A 158 -17.66 -3.21 -23.19
CA ARG A 158 -17.97 -2.60 -21.89
C ARG A 158 -19.40 -2.07 -21.83
N ALA A 159 -19.91 -1.49 -22.91
CA ALA A 159 -21.28 -0.98 -22.98
C ALA A 159 -22.34 -2.09 -22.90
N ILE A 160 -22.06 -3.27 -23.48
CA ILE A 160 -22.99 -4.40 -23.48
C ILE A 160 -22.82 -5.27 -22.22
N GLY A 161 -21.59 -5.65 -21.89
CA GLY A 161 -21.30 -6.58 -20.81
C GLY A 161 -21.14 -5.94 -19.42
N GLY A 162 -20.89 -4.62 -19.36
CA GLY A 162 -20.75 -3.90 -18.10
C GLY A 162 -19.69 -4.48 -17.18
N ASP A 163 -20.05 -4.64 -15.91
CA ASP A 163 -19.18 -5.16 -14.84
C ASP A 163 -18.94 -6.67 -14.92
N LEU A 164 -19.64 -7.40 -15.81
CA LEU A 164 -19.38 -8.83 -16.04
C LEU A 164 -18.08 -9.05 -16.84
N ILE A 165 -17.63 -8.03 -17.57
CA ILE A 165 -16.40 -8.10 -18.36
C ILE A 165 -15.24 -7.70 -17.46
N GLU A 166 -14.44 -8.68 -17.04
CA GLU A 166 -13.21 -8.38 -16.29
C GLU A 166 -12.14 -7.82 -17.24
N GLN A 167 -11.86 -8.53 -18.34
CA GLN A 167 -10.79 -8.22 -19.27
C GLN A 167 -11.18 -8.48 -20.73
N VAL A 168 -10.57 -7.72 -21.65
CA VAL A 168 -10.62 -7.96 -23.10
C VAL A 168 -9.20 -7.87 -23.62
N ILE A 169 -8.73 -8.91 -24.31
CA ILE A 169 -7.36 -9.01 -24.82
C ILE A 169 -7.44 -9.25 -26.32
N LEU A 170 -6.80 -8.39 -27.10
CA LEU A 170 -6.56 -8.65 -28.52
C LEU A 170 -5.37 -9.60 -28.65
N ILE A 171 -5.64 -10.81 -29.16
CA ILE A 171 -4.66 -11.89 -29.37
C ILE A 171 -4.19 -11.98 -30.82
#